data_AF-A0A329SVB2-F1
#
_entry.id   AF-A0A329SVB2-F1
#
_cell.length_a   1.000
_cell.length_b   1.000
_cell.length_c   1.000
_cell.angle_alpha   90.00
_cell.angle_beta   90.00
_cell.angle_gamma   90.00
#
_symmetry.space_group_name_H-M   'P 1'
#
loop_
_entity.id
_entity.type
_entity.pdbx_description
1 polymer ?
#
loop_
_entity_poly.entity_id
_entity_poly.type
_entity_poly.pdbx_seq_one_letter_code
_entity_poly.pdbx_strand_id
1 'polypeptide(L)'
;MEFTITTMGYSVVRSHTCRAAVPAVGRLQDVTTAMMNGADTLAIEQVALPARLIWEALRDGFYGSGNGNVVRGLSEMQVQRRIYRARHQHFSGDVHGAVEIPPLSLALNEAVSYFQSHYVTINNENLNKPTLLLGWAHPSLINLLHYHGTTLFVDGTFHCVPRGYKQCVIFMVHDRASGIFVPFLCA
;
A
#
# COMPACT_ATOMS: atom_id res chain seq x y z
N MET A 1 -29.98 8.00 47.06
CA MET A 1 -31.24 8.45 46.44
C MET A 1 -32.25 8.54 47.56
N GLU A 2 -32.88 9.69 47.74
CA GLU A 2 -33.80 9.93 48.86
C GLU A 2 -35.12 10.43 48.27
N PHE A 3 -36.21 9.73 48.57
CA PHE A 3 -37.55 10.07 48.10
C PHE A 3 -38.47 10.10 49.32
N THR A 4 -39.05 11.26 49.60
CA THR A 4 -40.10 11.41 50.62
C THR A 4 -41.47 11.48 49.94
N ILE A 5 -42.40 10.65 50.41
CA ILE A 5 -43.77 10.58 49.88
C ILE A 5 -44.65 11.53 50.69
N THR A 6 -45.08 12.62 50.07
CA THR A 6 -46.24 13.40 50.50
C THR A 6 -47.16 13.56 49.30
N THR A 7 -48.39 13.09 49.48
CA THR A 7 -49.63 13.31 48.73
C THR A 7 -49.50 13.88 47.31
N MET A 8 -49.60 12.98 46.31
CA MET A 8 -49.96 13.24 44.91
C MET A 8 -49.19 14.35 44.16
N GLY A 9 -47.86 14.27 44.15
CA GLY A 9 -47.06 15.03 43.18
C GLY A 9 -45.60 14.60 43.19
N TYR A 10 -45.11 14.04 42.08
CA TYR A 10 -43.68 13.85 41.88
C TYR A 10 -43.05 15.21 41.57
N SER A 11 -42.40 15.84 42.55
CA SER A 11 -41.55 17.01 42.31
C SER A 11 -40.09 16.58 42.25
N VAL A 12 -39.43 16.92 41.16
CA VAL A 12 -38.01 16.62 40.96
C VAL A 12 -37.20 17.62 41.78
N VAL A 13 -36.65 17.17 42.91
CA VAL A 13 -35.93 18.03 43.88
C VAL A 13 -34.53 18.44 43.40
N ARG A 14 -34.02 17.84 42.31
CA ARG A 14 -32.72 18.20 41.73
C ARG A 14 -32.84 18.46 40.24
N SER A 15 -32.35 19.60 39.78
CA SER A 15 -32.19 19.89 38.35
C SER A 15 -31.46 18.72 37.68
N HIS A 16 -32.10 18.10 36.69
CA HIS A 16 -31.49 17.00 35.94
C HIS A 16 -30.23 17.51 35.23
N THR A 17 -29.18 16.69 35.22
CA THR A 17 -27.87 17.03 34.63
C THR A 17 -27.95 17.37 33.14
N CYS A 18 -29.02 16.98 32.43
CA CYS A 18 -29.22 17.35 31.02
C CYS A 18 -29.53 18.85 30.80
N ARG A 19 -29.84 19.63 31.85
CA ARG A 19 -30.00 21.10 31.76
C ARG A 19 -28.72 21.87 32.09
N ALA A 20 -27.73 21.22 32.70
CA ALA A 20 -26.38 21.72 32.74
C ALA A 20 -25.70 21.30 31.44
N ALA A 21 -26.06 21.96 30.34
CA ALA A 21 -25.21 21.96 29.16
C ALA A 21 -23.93 22.67 29.56
N VAL A 22 -22.99 21.94 30.19
CA VAL A 22 -21.60 22.36 30.25
C VAL A 22 -21.20 22.40 28.79
N PRO A 23 -21.01 23.58 28.18
CA PRO A 23 -20.56 23.63 26.81
C PRO A 23 -19.23 22.89 26.80
N ALA A 24 -19.13 21.83 26.00
CA ALA A 24 -17.84 21.25 25.71
C ALA A 24 -16.96 22.41 25.23
N VAL A 25 -15.87 22.68 25.94
CA VAL A 25 -14.97 23.81 25.67
C VAL A 25 -14.34 23.70 24.26
N GLY A 26 -14.44 22.51 23.65
CA GLY A 26 -13.97 22.23 22.30
C GLY A 26 -14.96 22.58 21.19
N ARG A 27 -14.45 23.20 20.12
CA ARG A 27 -15.16 23.37 18.86
C ARG A 27 -15.32 22.01 18.19
N LEU A 28 -16.50 21.71 17.63
CA LEU A 28 -16.66 20.54 16.76
C LEU A 28 -15.86 20.78 15.47
N GLN A 29 -14.90 19.91 15.19
CA GLN A 29 -14.11 19.94 13.96
C GLN A 29 -14.41 18.70 13.14
N ASP A 30 -14.97 18.90 11.94
CA ASP A 30 -15.15 17.83 10.97
C ASP A 30 -13.88 17.69 10.14
N VAL A 31 -13.17 16.58 10.32
CA VAL A 31 -11.91 16.26 9.63
C VAL A 31 -12.12 15.20 8.54
N THR A 32 -13.37 14.82 8.25
CA THR A 32 -13.68 13.69 7.36
C THR A 32 -12.99 13.81 6.01
N THR A 33 -13.11 14.96 5.33
CA THR A 33 -12.49 15.18 4.01
C THR A 33 -10.95 15.20 4.09
N ALA A 34 -10.38 15.79 5.14
CA ALA A 34 -8.93 15.83 5.34
C ALA A 34 -8.36 14.42 5.59
N MET A 35 -9.06 13.61 6.40
CA MET A 35 -8.70 12.20 6.62
C MET A 35 -8.84 11.36 5.36
N MET A 36 -9.87 11.61 4.54
CA MET A 36 -10.03 10.95 3.25
C MET A 36 -8.85 11.20 2.33
N ASN A 37 -8.47 12.47 2.15
CA ASN A 37 -7.36 12.85 1.29
C ASN A 37 -6.04 12.28 1.81
N GLY A 38 -5.79 12.39 3.13
CA GLY A 38 -4.59 11.82 3.75
C GLY A 38 -4.51 10.30 3.58
N ALA A 39 -5.63 9.59 3.72
CA ALA A 39 -5.69 8.15 3.50
C ALA A 39 -5.39 7.78 2.04
N ASP A 40 -5.92 8.51 1.07
CA ASP A 40 -5.69 8.25 -0.35
C ASP A 40 -4.22 8.48 -0.73
N THR A 41 -3.62 9.58 -0.25
CA THR A 41 -2.20 9.89 -0.47
C THR A 41 -1.28 8.83 0.14
N LEU A 42 -1.45 8.52 1.43
CA LEU A 42 -0.61 7.53 2.12
C LEU A 42 -0.81 6.12 1.56
N ALA A 43 -2.01 5.78 1.08
CA ALA A 43 -2.27 4.48 0.48
C ALA A 43 -1.40 4.21 -0.75
N ILE A 44 -1.09 5.24 -1.53
CA ILE A 44 -0.27 5.18 -2.74
C ILE A 44 1.21 5.31 -2.40
N GLU A 45 1.59 6.35 -1.65
CA GLU A 45 2.99 6.63 -1.31
C GLU A 45 3.61 5.53 -0.44
N GLN A 46 2.82 4.98 0.49
CA GLN A 46 3.26 3.97 1.46
C GLN A 46 2.59 2.63 1.20
N VAL A 47 2.52 2.23 -0.07
CA VAL A 47 1.87 0.98 -0.52
C VAL A 47 2.37 -0.28 0.21
N ALA A 48 3.65 -0.31 0.58
CA ALA A 48 4.26 -1.43 1.31
C ALA A 48 3.80 -1.55 2.77
N LEU A 49 3.27 -0.48 3.37
CA LEU A 49 2.80 -0.53 4.75
C LEU A 49 1.44 -1.25 4.86
N PRO A 50 1.21 -2.03 5.93
CA PRO A 50 -0.10 -2.51 6.28
C PRO A 50 -1.10 -1.36 6.45
N ALA A 51 -2.34 -1.54 5.96
CA ALA A 51 -3.39 -0.53 6.08
C ALA A 51 -3.65 -0.10 7.54
N ARG A 52 -3.42 -1.01 8.50
CA ARG A 52 -3.50 -0.73 9.93
C ARG A 52 -2.47 0.32 10.40
N LEU A 53 -1.23 0.26 9.93
CA LEU A 53 -0.20 1.23 10.33
C LEU A 53 -0.50 2.62 9.75
N ILE A 54 -1.01 2.68 8.52
CA ILE A 54 -1.48 3.94 7.91
C ILE A 54 -2.65 4.51 8.73
N TRP A 55 -3.58 3.67 9.18
CA TRP A 55 -4.66 4.09 10.07
C TRP A 55 -4.13 4.63 11.40
N GLU A 56 -3.20 3.94 12.05
CA GLU A 56 -2.62 4.38 13.32
C GLU A 56 -1.94 5.75 13.17
N ALA A 57 -1.16 5.96 12.10
CA ALA A 57 -0.56 7.25 11.80
C ALA A 57 -1.59 8.37 11.58
N LEU A 58 -2.67 8.10 10.83
CA LEU A 58 -3.76 9.05 10.63
C LEU A 58 -4.51 9.32 11.94
N ARG A 59 -4.78 8.29 12.73
CA ARG A 59 -5.47 8.41 14.00
C ARG A 59 -4.69 9.30 14.95
N ASP A 60 -3.39 9.08 15.06
CA ASP A 60 -2.54 9.84 15.98
C ASP A 60 -2.41 11.30 15.52
N GLY A 61 -2.39 11.57 14.21
CA GLY A 61 -2.38 12.92 13.64
C GLY A 61 -3.69 13.70 13.81
N PHE A 62 -4.85 13.04 13.67
CA PHE A 62 -6.16 13.71 13.71
C PHE A 62 -6.86 13.67 15.08
N TYR A 63 -6.75 12.54 15.80
CA TYR A 63 -7.39 12.30 17.10
C TYR A 63 -6.42 12.40 18.30
N GLY A 64 -5.16 12.75 18.08
CA GLY A 64 -4.16 12.89 19.14
C GLY A 64 -4.59 13.81 20.28
N SER A 65 -4.12 13.51 21.50
CA SER A 65 -4.55 14.12 22.77
C SER A 65 -4.30 15.63 22.93
N GLY A 66 -3.64 16.28 21.96
CA GLY A 66 -3.39 17.73 21.97
C GLY A 66 -4.55 18.58 21.46
N ASN A 67 -5.59 17.97 20.88
CA ASN A 67 -6.70 18.71 20.31
C ASN A 67 -7.81 18.85 21.35
N GLY A 68 -7.91 20.00 22.00
CA GLY A 68 -9.03 20.35 22.91
C GLY A 68 -10.40 20.41 22.23
N ASN A 69 -10.50 20.00 20.96
CA ASN A 69 -11.68 20.01 20.11
C ASN A 69 -12.31 18.62 20.03
N VAL A 70 -13.63 18.57 19.91
CA VAL A 70 -14.33 17.32 19.58
C VAL A 70 -14.18 17.09 18.09
N VAL A 71 -13.53 16.00 17.71
CA VAL A 71 -13.24 15.68 16.31
C VAL A 71 -14.28 14.69 15.78
N ARG A 72 -14.92 15.05 14.66
CA ARG A 72 -15.74 14.14 13.86
C ARG A 72 -14.93 13.71 12.65
N GLY A 73 -14.68 12.42 12.51
CA GLY A 73 -13.92 11.87 11.39
C GLY A 73 -14.32 10.45 11.04
N LEU A 74 -13.40 9.73 10.40
CA LEU A 74 -13.62 8.37 9.92
C LEU A 74 -13.28 7.32 10.98
N SER A 75 -13.97 6.18 10.91
CA SER A 75 -13.62 4.97 11.65
C SER A 75 -12.50 4.19 10.96
N GLU A 76 -11.82 3.32 11.71
CA GLU A 76 -10.76 2.44 11.20
C GLU A 76 -11.21 1.65 9.97
N MET A 77 -12.38 1.02 10.03
CA MET A 77 -12.94 0.24 8.92
C MET A 77 -13.16 1.09 7.67
N GLN A 78 -13.62 2.34 7.81
CA GLN A 78 -13.83 3.23 6.68
C GLN A 78 -12.49 3.61 6.03
N VAL A 79 -11.48 3.89 6.84
CA VAL A 79 -10.12 4.21 6.35
C VAL A 79 -9.48 3.00 5.68
N GLN A 80 -9.50 1.82 6.30
CA GLN A 80 -8.91 0.61 5.71
C GLN A 80 -9.55 0.25 4.36
N ARG A 81 -10.89 0.25 4.26
CA ARG A 81 -11.59 0.02 2.98
C ARG A 81 -11.18 1.02 1.92
N ARG A 82 -10.99 2.29 2.32
CA ARG A 82 -10.55 3.35 1.42
C ARG A 82 -9.11 3.13 0.94
N ILE A 83 -8.19 2.77 1.83
CA ILE A 83 -6.80 2.43 1.47
C ILE A 83 -6.75 1.31 0.45
N TYR A 84 -7.47 0.20 0.68
CA TYR A 84 -7.50 -0.91 -0.28
C TYR A 84 -8.08 -0.48 -1.63
N ARG A 85 -9.14 0.33 -1.63
CA ARG A 85 -9.73 0.86 -2.85
C ARG A 85 -8.78 1.79 -3.60
N ALA A 86 -8.12 2.71 -2.90
CA ALA A 86 -7.17 3.66 -3.49
C ALA A 86 -6.00 2.91 -4.14
N ARG A 87 -5.42 1.92 -3.45
CA ARG A 87 -4.39 1.03 -4.01
C ARG A 87 -4.90 0.30 -5.25
N HIS A 88 -6.06 -0.35 -5.15
CA HIS A 88 -6.63 -1.09 -6.27
C HIS A 88 -6.89 -0.19 -7.48
N GLN A 89 -7.39 1.03 -7.29
CA GLN A 89 -7.66 1.97 -8.38
C GLN A 89 -6.39 2.55 -8.99
N HIS A 90 -5.38 2.88 -8.17
CA HIS A 90 -4.13 3.47 -8.64
C HIS A 90 -3.29 2.46 -9.43
N PHE A 91 -3.23 1.22 -8.96
CA PHE A 91 -2.43 0.16 -9.56
C PHE A 91 -3.22 -0.70 -10.58
N SER A 92 -4.23 -0.12 -11.24
CA SER A 92 -5.06 -0.74 -12.29
C SER A 92 -5.81 -2.02 -11.89
N GLY A 93 -5.83 -2.34 -10.60
CA GLY A 93 -6.46 -3.52 -10.03
C GLY A 93 -5.79 -4.85 -10.36
N ASP A 94 -4.72 -4.82 -11.14
CA ASP A 94 -3.91 -5.96 -11.50
C ASP A 94 -2.64 -5.98 -10.65
N VAL A 95 -2.40 -7.11 -9.98
CA VAL A 95 -1.21 -7.30 -9.15
C VAL A 95 0.06 -7.23 -10.01
N HIS A 96 -0.03 -7.59 -11.30
CA HIS A 96 1.10 -7.54 -12.22
C HIS A 96 1.37 -6.12 -12.73
N GLY A 97 0.33 -5.37 -13.10
CA GLY A 97 0.48 -3.94 -13.37
C GLY A 97 0.99 -3.14 -12.16
N ALA A 98 0.65 -3.56 -10.94
CA ALA A 98 1.09 -2.86 -9.73
C ALA A 98 2.61 -2.83 -9.56
N VAL A 99 3.30 -3.94 -9.89
CA VAL A 99 4.76 -4.02 -9.72
C VAL A 99 5.52 -3.17 -10.74
N GLU A 100 4.88 -2.76 -11.85
CA GLU A 100 5.48 -1.86 -12.85
C GLU A 100 5.42 -0.37 -12.45
N ILE A 101 4.59 -0.01 -11.46
CA ILE A 101 4.32 1.38 -11.08
C ILE A 101 5.12 1.74 -9.81
N PRO A 102 5.82 2.90 -9.76
CA PRO A 102 6.47 3.36 -8.54
C PRO A 102 5.49 3.51 -7.36
N PRO A 103 5.91 3.23 -6.12
CA PRO A 103 7.27 2.85 -5.71
C PRO A 103 7.57 1.35 -5.82
N LEU A 104 6.62 0.51 -6.24
CA LEU A 104 6.81 -0.96 -6.27
C LEU A 104 7.80 -1.42 -7.34
N SER A 105 7.97 -0.62 -8.41
CA SER A 105 8.96 -0.90 -9.44
C SER A 105 10.39 -0.51 -9.06
N LEU A 106 10.60 0.23 -7.96
CA LEU A 106 11.92 0.72 -7.57
C LEU A 106 12.71 -0.33 -6.78
N ALA A 107 14.04 -0.34 -6.94
CA ALA A 107 14.92 -1.09 -6.06
C ALA A 107 14.89 -0.50 -4.64
N LEU A 108 15.08 -1.36 -3.64
CA LEU A 108 14.94 -0.97 -2.23
C LEU A 108 15.89 0.18 -1.87
N ASN A 109 15.32 1.31 -1.45
CA ASN A 109 16.03 2.54 -1.10
C ASN A 109 16.80 3.21 -2.26
N GLU A 110 16.49 2.87 -3.51
CA GLU A 110 17.12 3.48 -4.68
C GLU A 110 16.08 4.14 -5.59
N ALA A 111 16.49 5.16 -6.35
CA ALA A 111 15.64 5.84 -7.32
C ALA A 111 15.58 5.12 -8.69
N VAL A 112 16.17 3.94 -8.78
CA VAL A 112 16.29 3.15 -10.01
C VAL A 112 15.34 1.98 -9.98
N SER A 113 14.76 1.68 -11.15
CA SER A 113 13.79 0.59 -11.32
C SER A 113 14.48 -0.78 -11.25
N TYR A 114 13.85 -1.70 -10.52
CA TYR A 114 14.12 -3.14 -10.55
C TYR A 114 13.59 -3.79 -11.85
N PHE A 115 12.60 -3.16 -12.48
CA PHE A 115 12.13 -3.52 -13.82
C PHE A 115 13.02 -2.89 -14.86
N GLN A 116 13.68 -3.72 -15.67
CA GLN A 116 14.74 -3.24 -16.56
C GLN A 116 14.52 -3.60 -18.02
N SER A 117 13.72 -4.61 -18.30
CA SER A 117 13.34 -4.94 -19.66
C SER A 117 11.86 -5.25 -19.75
N HIS A 118 11.17 -4.52 -20.61
CA HIS A 118 9.80 -4.77 -21.01
C HIS A 118 9.82 -4.92 -22.53
N TYR A 119 9.76 -6.17 -22.99
CA TYR A 119 9.71 -6.49 -24.42
C TYR A 119 8.36 -7.09 -24.77
N VAL A 120 7.68 -6.46 -25.72
CA VAL A 120 6.44 -6.96 -26.30
C VAL A 120 6.76 -7.45 -27.71
N THR A 121 6.55 -8.74 -27.95
CA THR A 121 6.75 -9.34 -29.27
C THR A 121 5.41 -9.77 -29.86
N ILE A 122 5.30 -9.67 -31.18
CA ILE A 122 4.11 -10.12 -31.88
C ILE A 122 4.02 -11.64 -31.72
N ASN A 123 2.89 -12.10 -31.20
CA ASN A 123 2.60 -13.52 -31.18
C ASN A 123 2.00 -13.92 -32.53
N ASN A 124 2.78 -14.63 -33.34
CA ASN A 124 2.36 -15.09 -34.67
C ASN A 124 1.17 -16.06 -34.63
N GLU A 125 0.92 -16.72 -33.50
CA GLU A 125 -0.23 -17.62 -33.32
C GLU A 125 -1.51 -16.86 -32.95
N ASN A 126 -1.37 -15.71 -32.28
CA ASN A 126 -2.50 -14.89 -31.87
C ASN A 126 -2.12 -13.41 -31.79
N LEU A 127 -2.40 -12.68 -32.87
CA LEU A 127 -2.13 -11.25 -32.99
C LEU A 127 -2.82 -10.39 -31.91
N ASN A 128 -3.89 -10.90 -31.29
CA ASN A 128 -4.60 -10.21 -30.20
C ASN A 128 -4.00 -10.48 -28.81
N LYS A 129 -2.97 -11.34 -28.72
CA LYS A 129 -2.27 -11.69 -27.47
C LYS A 129 -0.76 -11.67 -27.70
N PRO A 130 -0.13 -10.48 -27.76
CA PRO A 130 1.32 -10.38 -27.90
C PRO A 130 2.03 -11.09 -26.75
N THR A 131 3.22 -11.61 -27.02
CA THR A 131 4.05 -12.25 -26.01
C THR A 131 4.78 -11.17 -25.24
N LEU A 132 4.57 -11.16 -23.93
CA LEU A 132 5.19 -10.23 -23.01
C LEU A 132 6.37 -10.91 -22.32
N LEU A 133 7.56 -10.31 -22.44
CA LEU A 133 8.75 -10.67 -21.70
C LEU A 133 9.09 -9.54 -20.73
N LEU A 134 8.93 -9.81 -19.44
CA LEU A 134 9.22 -8.86 -18.37
C LEU A 134 10.43 -9.34 -17.60
N GLY A 135 11.56 -8.67 -17.77
CA GLY A 135 12.80 -9.02 -17.10
C GLY A 135 13.10 -8.12 -15.91
N TRP A 136 13.31 -8.73 -14.74
CA TRP A 136 13.52 -8.03 -13.47
C TRP A 136 14.93 -8.29 -12.95
N ALA A 137 15.63 -7.22 -12.60
CA ALA A 137 17.05 -7.27 -12.29
C ALA A 137 17.45 -6.06 -11.44
N HIS A 138 18.40 -6.23 -10.51
CA HIS A 138 19.02 -5.08 -9.85
C HIS A 138 19.96 -4.37 -10.84
N PRO A 139 19.98 -3.01 -10.92
CA PRO A 139 20.82 -2.29 -11.89
C PRO A 139 22.30 -2.67 -11.83
N SER A 140 22.82 -2.84 -10.62
CA SER A 140 24.19 -3.31 -10.37
C SER A 140 24.50 -4.68 -10.98
N LEU A 141 23.49 -5.54 -11.16
CA LEU A 141 23.64 -6.87 -11.74
C LEU A 141 23.60 -6.84 -13.27
N ILE A 142 22.87 -5.90 -13.90
CA ILE A 142 22.98 -5.71 -15.36
C ILE A 142 24.41 -5.40 -15.76
N ASN A 143 25.12 -4.60 -14.95
CA ASN A 143 26.50 -4.24 -15.27
C ASN A 143 27.40 -5.47 -15.47
N LEU A 144 27.07 -6.60 -14.85
CA LEU A 144 27.80 -7.85 -15.06
C LEU A 144 27.65 -8.41 -16.49
N LEU A 145 26.53 -8.12 -17.17
CA LEU A 145 26.31 -8.48 -18.58
C LEU A 145 27.15 -7.65 -19.55
N HIS A 146 27.58 -6.46 -19.13
CA HIS A 146 28.41 -5.60 -19.96
C HIS A 146 29.87 -6.06 -19.99
N TYR A 147 30.28 -7.00 -19.14
CA TYR A 147 31.63 -7.54 -19.17
C TYR A 147 31.84 -8.49 -20.36
N HIS A 148 33.06 -8.45 -20.91
CA HIS A 148 33.42 -9.30 -22.04
C HIS A 148 33.67 -10.75 -21.59
N GLY A 149 33.05 -11.69 -22.32
CA GLY A 149 33.21 -13.13 -22.08
C GLY A 149 32.50 -13.64 -20.82
N THR A 150 31.45 -12.95 -20.36
CA THR A 150 30.63 -13.41 -19.24
C THR A 150 29.96 -14.73 -19.57
N THR A 151 30.01 -15.68 -18.64
CA THR A 151 29.32 -16.98 -18.77
C THR A 151 27.92 -16.85 -18.21
N LEU A 152 26.93 -17.26 -18.99
CA LEU A 152 25.53 -17.24 -18.61
C LEU A 152 25.03 -18.67 -18.39
N PHE A 153 24.25 -18.85 -17.35
CA PHE A 153 23.44 -20.03 -17.12
C PHE A 153 21.97 -19.64 -17.15
N VAL A 154 21.13 -20.47 -17.77
CA VAL A 154 19.70 -20.23 -17.94
C VAL A 154 18.93 -21.41 -17.35
N ASP A 155 18.08 -21.13 -16.37
CA ASP A 155 17.19 -22.11 -15.76
C ASP A 155 15.72 -21.75 -16.06
N GLY A 156 15.06 -22.60 -16.85
CA GLY A 156 13.64 -22.46 -17.18
C GLY A 156 12.75 -23.50 -16.50
N THR A 157 13.24 -24.21 -15.48
CA THR A 157 12.50 -25.32 -14.85
C THR A 157 11.41 -24.87 -13.87
N PHE A 158 11.30 -23.57 -13.60
CA PHE A 158 10.33 -23.01 -12.67
C PHE A 158 8.92 -22.99 -13.27
N HIS A 159 8.03 -23.80 -12.68
CA HIS A 159 6.61 -23.84 -13.02
C HIS A 159 5.76 -22.93 -12.12
N CYS A 160 6.37 -22.27 -11.13
CA CYS A 160 5.71 -21.35 -10.21
C CYS A 160 5.69 -19.93 -10.80
N VAL A 161 4.84 -19.73 -11.80
CA VAL A 161 4.61 -18.40 -12.40
C VAL A 161 3.35 -17.75 -11.84
N PRO A 162 3.33 -16.41 -11.71
CA PRO A 162 2.10 -15.70 -11.40
C PRO A 162 1.04 -15.92 -12.48
N ARG A 163 -0.24 -15.79 -12.09
CA ARG A 163 -1.38 -16.04 -13.00
C ARG A 163 -1.31 -15.09 -14.20
N GLY A 164 -1.23 -15.65 -15.41
CA GLY A 164 -1.15 -14.87 -16.65
C GLY A 164 0.22 -14.98 -17.35
N TYR A 165 1.24 -15.45 -16.64
CA TYR A 165 2.55 -15.78 -17.19
C TYR A 165 2.62 -17.25 -17.56
N LYS A 166 3.43 -17.58 -18.58
CA LYS A 166 3.57 -18.96 -19.09
C LYS A 166 4.73 -19.72 -18.45
N GLN A 167 5.86 -19.05 -18.23
CA GLN A 167 7.09 -19.65 -17.74
C GLN A 167 7.90 -18.60 -16.99
N CYS A 168 8.64 -19.04 -15.96
CA CYS A 168 9.63 -18.23 -15.27
C CYS A 168 11.00 -18.75 -15.67
N VAL A 169 11.88 -17.86 -16.14
CA VAL A 169 13.25 -18.16 -16.54
C VAL A 169 14.19 -17.33 -15.70
N ILE A 170 15.13 -17.99 -15.02
CA ILE A 170 16.18 -17.36 -14.24
C ILE A 170 17.47 -17.37 -15.04
N PHE A 171 18.03 -16.20 -15.27
CA PHE A 171 19.36 -16.04 -15.83
C PHE A 171 20.36 -15.78 -14.71
N MET A 172 21.46 -16.53 -14.71
CA MET A 172 22.55 -16.39 -13.76
C MET A 172 23.84 -16.05 -14.51
N VAL A 173 24.55 -15.02 -14.04
CA VAL A 173 25.87 -14.64 -14.54
C VAL A 173 26.92 -15.25 -13.64
N HIS A 174 27.94 -15.87 -14.21
CA HIS A 174 29.16 -16.17 -13.47
C HIS A 174 29.94 -14.89 -13.20
N ASP A 175 29.93 -14.42 -11.96
CA ASP A 175 30.79 -13.32 -11.51
C ASP A 175 32.19 -13.88 -11.25
N ARG A 176 33.15 -13.49 -12.09
CA ARG A 176 34.54 -13.96 -12.00
C ARG A 176 35.26 -13.46 -10.74
N ALA A 177 34.84 -12.31 -10.18
CA ALA A 177 35.48 -11.75 -9.00
C ALA A 177 35.18 -12.58 -7.75
N SER A 178 33.94 -13.06 -7.62
CA SER A 178 33.49 -13.89 -6.51
C SER A 178 33.54 -15.40 -6.79
N GLY A 179 33.62 -15.81 -8.06
CA GLY A 179 33.62 -17.21 -8.48
C GLY A 179 32.27 -17.91 -8.34
N ILE A 180 31.18 -17.15 -8.19
CA ILE A 180 29.82 -17.67 -8.02
C ILE A 180 28.91 -17.25 -9.17
N PHE A 181 27.86 -18.03 -9.39
CA PHE A 181 26.75 -17.65 -10.25
C PHE A 181 25.77 -16.77 -9.47
N VAL A 182 25.55 -15.56 -9.96
CA VAL A 182 24.64 -14.59 -9.38
C VAL A 182 23.39 -14.50 -10.26
N PRO A 183 22.18 -14.73 -9.72
CA PRO A 183 20.95 -14.53 -10.47
C PRO A 183 20.80 -13.04 -10.76
N PHE A 184 20.63 -12.68 -12.03
CA PHE A 184 20.50 -11.28 -12.42
C PHE A 184 19.16 -10.97 -13.07
N LEU A 185 18.52 -11.90 -13.81
CA LEU A 185 17.24 -11.64 -14.48
C LEU A 185 16.26 -12.78 -14.22
N CYS A 186 15.04 -12.45 -13.78
CA CYS A 186 13.89 -13.35 -13.83
C CYS A 186 12.91 -12.84 -14.89
N ALA A 187 12.47 -13.71 -15.79
CA ALA A 187 11.56 -13.37 -16.89
C ALA A 187 10.40 -14.34 -17.06
#